data_AF-A0A2V9JX39-F1
#
_entry.id   AF-A0A2V9JX39-F1
#
_cell.length_a   1.000
_cell.length_b   1.000
_cell.length_c   1.000
_cell.angle_alpha   90.00
_cell.angle_beta   90.00
_cell.angle_gamma   90.00
#
_symmetry.space_group_name_H-M   'P 1'
#
loop_
_entity.id
_entity.type
_entity.pdbx_description
1 polymer ?
#
loop_
_entity_poly.entity_id
_entity_poly.type
_entity_poly.pdbx_seq_one_letter_code
_entity_poly.pdbx_strand_id
1 'polypeptide(L)' 'MADEPKDVLIEAAVSAFRERNAFGRILPASAWWDLAPEDREALFDRQLESRLLERAIDPDGLSSTARAVLERLE' A
#
# COMPACT_ATOMS: atom_id res chain seq x y z
N MET A 1 12.09 7.64 -19.49
CA MET A 1 12.01 6.85 -18.25
C MET A 1 11.60 5.46 -18.68
N ALA A 2 12.23 4.40 -18.17
CA ALA A 2 11.76 3.06 -18.52
C ALA A 2 10.36 2.91 -17.93
N ASP A 3 9.38 2.52 -18.75
CA ASP A 3 8.05 2.17 -18.23
C ASP A 3 8.25 1.00 -17.25
N GLU A 4 7.98 1.24 -15.97
CA GLU A 4 8.03 0.17 -14.97
C GLU A 4 6.97 -0.88 -15.33
N PRO A 5 7.29 -2.18 -15.24
CA PRO A 5 6.30 -3.21 -15.51
C PRO A 5 5.08 -3.05 -14.62
N LYS A 6 3.88 -3.23 -15.18
CA LYS A 6 2.59 -3.16 -14.46
C LYS A 6 2.63 -3.84 -13.10
N ASP A 7 3.18 -5.05 -13.03
CA ASP A 7 3.22 -5.83 -11.78
C ASP A 7 4.06 -5.14 -10.70
N VAL A 8 5.14 -4.44 -11.07
CA VAL A 8 5.97 -3.65 -10.16
C VAL A 8 5.21 -2.44 -9.65
N LEU A 9 4.48 -1.74 -10.53
CA LEU A 9 3.63 -0.60 -10.13
C LEU A 9 2.51 -1.04 -9.18
N ILE A 10 1.87 -2.18 -9.46
CA ILE A 10 0.86 -2.76 -8.58
C ILE A 10 1.49 -3.12 -7.22
N GLU A 11 2.59 -3.85 -7.19
CA GLU A 11 3.27 -4.23 -5.95
C GLU A 11 3.65 -3.00 -5.10
N ALA A 12 4.23 -1.98 -5.74
CA ALA A 12 4.60 -0.73 -5.09
C ALA A 12 3.38 0.01 -4.53
N ALA A 13 2.26 0.03 -5.25
CA ALA A 13 1.02 0.70 -4.83
C ALA A 13 0.28 -0.06 -3.71
N VAL A 14 0.34 -1.40 -3.69
CA VAL A 14 -0.26 -2.28 -2.66
C VAL A 14 0.39 -2.10 -1.28
N SER A 15 1.69 -1.80 -1.26
CA SER A 15 2.45 -1.65 -0.02
C SER A 15 1.78 -0.65 0.93
N ALA A 16 1.82 -0.93 2.24
CA ALA A 16 1.35 0.01 3.27
C ALA A 16 2.34 1.17 3.50
N PHE A 17 3.58 1.06 3.00
CA PHE A 17 4.58 2.11 3.14
C PHE A 17 4.21 3.35 2.32
N ARG A 18 4.39 4.54 2.90
CA ARG A 18 4.26 5.81 2.19
C ARG A 18 5.44 6.70 2.55
N GLU A 19 6.05 7.29 1.52
CA GLU A 19 7.09 8.29 1.71
C GLU A 19 6.55 9.49 2.48
N ARG A 20 7.42 10.14 3.24
CA ARG A 20 7.11 11.34 4.00
C ARG A 20 8.06 12.44 3.61
N ASN A 21 7.55 13.67 3.49
CA ASN A 21 8.42 14.83 3.29
C ASN A 21 9.14 15.23 4.59
N ALA A 22 10.00 16.25 4.52
CA ALA A 22 10.75 16.78 5.67
C ALA A 22 9.88 17.24 6.85
N PHE A 23 8.58 17.48 6.64
CA PHE A 23 7.62 17.85 7.67
C PHE A 23 6.79 16.65 8.19
N GLY A 24 7.15 15.43 7.80
CA GLY A 24 6.47 14.19 8.20
C GLY A 24 5.14 13.92 7.49
N ARG A 25 4.75 14.76 6.51
CA ARG A 25 3.49 14.58 5.77
C ARG A 25 3.61 13.44 4.78
N ILE A 26 2.58 12.60 4.74
CA ILE A 26 2.46 11.50 3.78
C ILE A 26 2.44 12.06 2.35
N LEU A 27 3.29 11.51 1.49
CA LEU A 27 3.30 11.80 0.07
C LEU A 27 2.39 10.82 -0.69
N PRO A 28 1.72 11.27 -1.76
CA PRO A 28 1.01 10.37 -2.67
C PRO A 28 1.97 9.32 -3.24
N ALA A 29 1.50 8.09 -3.42
CA ALA A 29 2.28 7.05 -4.07
C ALA A 29 2.42 7.37 -5.56
N SER A 30 3.65 7.55 -6.07
CA SER A 30 3.90 7.78 -7.51
C SER A 30 3.37 6.62 -8.36
N ALA A 31 3.58 5.38 -7.90
CA ALA A 31 3.11 4.17 -8.57
C ALA A 31 1.60 4.15 -8.85
N TRP A 32 0.78 4.82 -8.03
CA TRP A 32 -0.66 4.98 -8.30
C TRP A 32 -0.94 5.87 -9.51
N TRP A 33 -0.15 6.93 -9.68
CA TRP A 33 -0.28 7.87 -10.78
C TRP A 33 0.29 7.34 -12.09
N ASP A 34 1.33 6.52 -12.00
CA ASP A 34 1.96 5.87 -13.14
C ASP A 34 1.15 4.66 -13.63
N LEU A 35 0.27 4.10 -12.79
CA LEU A 35 -0.60 2.98 -13.14
C LEU A 35 -1.75 3.43 -14.07
N ALA A 36 -1.95 2.68 -15.16
CA ALA A 36 -3.05 2.89 -16.08
C ALA A 36 -4.42 2.75 -15.37
N PRO A 37 -5.44 3.56 -15.73
CA PRO A 37 -6.75 3.51 -15.08
C PRO A 37 -7.40 2.12 -15.06
N GLU A 38 -7.24 1.34 -16.14
CA GLU A 38 -7.74 -0.02 -16.30
C GLU A 38 -7.10 -1.03 -15.33
N ASP A 39 -5.91 -0.76 -14.81
CA ASP A 39 -5.19 -1.67 -13.90
C ASP A 39 -5.53 -1.43 -12.42
N ARG A 40 -6.32 -0.39 -12.11
CA ARG A 40 -6.68 -0.04 -10.73
C ARG A 40 -7.59 -1.07 -10.06
N GLU A 41 -8.37 -1.81 -10.85
CA GLU A 41 -9.17 -2.92 -10.34
C GLU A 41 -8.27 -4.08 -9.86
N ALA A 42 -7.27 -4.46 -10.65
CA ALA A 42 -6.28 -5.46 -10.27
C ALA A 42 -5.47 -5.04 -9.04
N LEU A 43 -5.13 -3.75 -8.94
CA LEU A 43 -4.50 -3.18 -7.73
C LEU A 43 -5.42 -3.32 -6.50
N PHE A 44 -6.70 -3.01 -6.63
CA PHE A 44 -7.66 -3.16 -5.53
C PHE A 44 -7.76 -4.62 -5.05
N ASP A 45 -7.87 -5.58 -5.97
CA ASP A 45 -7.93 -6.99 -5.62
C ASP A 45 -6.66 -7.45 -4.90
N ARG A 46 -5.49 -7.04 -5.41
CA ARG A 46 -4.21 -7.36 -4.79
C ARG A 46 -4.06 -6.72 -3.40
N GLN A 47 -4.59 -5.51 -3.21
CA GLN A 47 -4.65 -4.85 -1.91
C GLN A 47 -5.49 -5.67 -0.92
N LEU A 48 -6.67 -6.18 -1.33
CA LEU A 48 -7.51 -7.00 -0.48
C LEU A 48 -6.80 -8.28 -0.04
N GLU A 49 -6.17 -8.99 -0.98
CA GLU A 49 -5.39 -10.19 -0.70
C GLU A 49 -4.26 -9.90 0.30
N SER A 50 -3.50 -8.82 0.09
CA SER A 50 -2.44 -8.40 0.99
C SER A 50 -2.94 -8.16 2.42
N ARG A 51 -4.07 -7.47 2.59
CA ARG A 51 -4.66 -7.24 3.92
C ARG A 51 -5.17 -8.52 4.57
N LEU A 52 -5.69 -9.47 3.80
CA LEU A 52 -6.09 -10.78 4.33
C LEU A 52 -4.87 -11.55 4.86
N LEU A 53 -3.76 -11.56 4.12
CA LEU A 53 -2.52 -12.19 4.55
C LEU A 53 -1.94 -11.54 5.80
N GLU A 54 -1.90 -10.20 5.85
CA GLU A 54 -1.43 -9.46 7.04
C GLU A 54 -2.24 -9.82 8.30
N ARG A 55 -3.57 -9.85 8.18
CA ARG A 55 -4.44 -10.19 9.31
C ARG A 55 -4.30 -11.65 9.73
N ALA A 56 -4.04 -12.57 8.80
CA ALA A 56 -3.88 -13.98 9.11
C ALA A 56 -2.60 -14.28 9.93
N ILE A 57 -1.57 -13.43 9.81
CA ILE A 57 -0.29 -13.60 10.53
C ILE A 57 -0.19 -12.75 11.80
N ASP A 58 -1.08 -11.77 11.98
CA ASP A 58 -1.14 -10.91 13.14
C ASP A 58 -1.89 -11.58 14.30
N PRO A 59 -1.34 -11.64 15.53
CA PRO A 59 -1.99 -12.29 16.68
C PRO A 59 -3.38 -11.73 17.04
N ASP A 60 -3.61 -10.45 16.77
CA ASP A 60 -4.85 -9.72 17.07
C ASP A 60 -5.72 -9.57 15.81
N GLY A 61 -5.31 -10.17 14.69
CA GLY A 61 -6.01 -10.09 13.40
C GLY A 61 -5.93 -8.73 12.73
N LEU A 62 -4.91 -7.92 13.03
CA LEU A 62 -4.73 -6.56 12.51
C LEU A 62 -3.92 -6.52 11.20
N SER A 63 -4.18 -5.51 10.37
CA SER A 63 -3.29 -5.17 9.26
C SER A 63 -2.10 -4.35 9.75
N SER A 64 -1.02 -4.30 8.95
CA SER A 64 0.15 -3.45 9.25
C SER A 64 -0.24 -1.97 9.41
N THR A 65 -1.21 -1.51 8.62
CA THR A 65 -1.77 -0.16 8.71
C THR A 65 -2.56 0.05 10.00
N ALA A 66 -3.40 -0.91 10.40
CA ALA A 66 -4.18 -0.81 11.63
C ALA A 66 -3.27 -0.74 12.87
N ARG A 67 -2.25 -1.62 12.94
CA ARG A 67 -1.27 -1.61 14.02
C ARG A 67 -0.57 -0.26 14.15
N ALA A 68 -0.06 0.28 13.04
CA ALA A 68 0.60 1.58 13.03
C ALA A 68 -0.32 2.74 13.44
N VAL A 69 -1.63 2.65 13.20
CA VAL A 69 -2.58 3.67 13.68
C VAL A 69 -2.79 3.55 15.18
N LEU A 70 -2.99 2.34 15.70
CA LEU A 70 -3.19 2.10 17.13
C LEU A 70 -1.99 2.53 17.97
N GLU A 71 -0.76 2.24 17.50
CA GLU A 71 0.49 2.69 18.14
C GLU A 71 0.62 4.23 18.27
N ARG A 72 -0.22 5.02 17.59
CA ARG A 72 -0.23 6.50 17.71
C ARG A 72 -1.29 7.02 18.66
N LEU A 73 -2.22 6.18 19.08
CA LEU A 73 -3.31 6.54 19.99
C LEU A 73 -2.98 6.17 21.45
N GLU A 74 -1.97 5.34 21.65
CA GLU A 74 -1.38 4.97 22.94
C GLU A 74 -0.20 5.89 23.29
#